data_AF-A0A920ETV4-F1
#
_entry.id   AF-A0A920ETV4-F1
#
_cell.length_a   1.000
_cell.length_b   1.000
_cell.length_c   1.000
_cell.angle_alpha   90.00
_cell.angle_beta   90.00
_cell.angle_gamma   90.00
#
_symmetry.space_group_name_H-M   'P 1'
#
loop_
_entity.id
_entity.type
_entity.pdbx_description
1 polymer ?
#
loop_
_entity_poly.entity_id
_entity_poly.type
_entity_poly.pdbx_seq_one_letter_code
_entity_poly.pdbx_strand_id
1 'polypeptide(L)' 'MKPHDVILESAKPAELLSACPKYKPTPLLKRSVQNNSIWIKDETDRMGLGAFKALGGVYAVGSIIAKKQDLPIKTDSFFS' A
#
# COMPACT_ATOMS: atom_id res chain seq x y z
N MET A 1 -5.27 11.03 -27.74
CA MET A 1 -5.36 10.20 -26.53
C MET A 1 -4.86 11.04 -25.38
N LYS A 2 -5.71 11.42 -24.41
CA LYS A 2 -5.22 12.15 -23.23
C LYS A 2 -4.32 11.18 -22.46
N PRO A 3 -3.10 11.56 -22.04
CA PRO A 3 -2.31 10.71 -21.16
C PRO A 3 -3.17 10.45 -19.93
N HIS A 4 -3.52 9.18 -19.71
CA HIS A 4 -3.96 8.78 -18.39
C HIS A 4 -2.75 8.95 -17.50
N ASP A 5 -2.87 9.73 -16.42
CA ASP A 5 -1.80 9.90 -15.45
C ASP A 5 -1.45 8.54 -14.86
N VAL A 6 -0.48 7.85 -15.47
CA VAL A 6 0.05 6.59 -14.92
C VAL A 6 0.91 6.99 -13.74
N ILE A 7 0.37 6.80 -12.54
CA ILE A 7 1.10 7.06 -11.30
C ILE A 7 2.12 5.92 -11.11
N LEU A 8 3.36 6.14 -11.53
CA LEU A 8 4.51 5.26 -11.27
C LEU A 8 5.30 5.68 -10.02
N GLU A 9 4.84 6.69 -9.30
CA GLU A 9 5.53 7.20 -8.11
C GLU A 9 5.16 6.37 -6.87
N SER A 10 6.14 5.69 -6.31
CA SER A 10 5.97 4.82 -5.13
C SER A 10 6.05 5.57 -3.79
N ALA A 11 6.65 6.77 -3.78
CA ALA A 11 6.85 7.55 -2.56
C ALA A 11 5.52 7.97 -1.91
N LYS A 12 4.55 8.43 -2.71
CA LYS A 12 3.25 8.92 -2.21
C LYS A 12 2.42 7.80 -1.55
N PRO A 13 2.26 6.61 -2.16
CA PRO A 13 1.66 5.47 -1.45
C PRO A 13 2.40 5.11 -0.17
N ALA A 14 3.74 5.09 -0.18
CA ALA A 14 4.53 4.73 0.99
C ALA A 14 4.32 5.72 2.15
N GLU A 15 4.30 7.01 1.86
CA GLU A 15 4.04 8.07 2.83
C GLU A 15 2.65 7.93 3.46
N LEU A 16 1.60 7.77 2.65
CA LEU A 16 0.23 7.58 3.13
C LEU A 16 0.09 6.30 3.99
N LEU A 17 0.72 5.22 3.57
CA LEU A 17 0.71 3.96 4.32
C LEU A 17 1.46 4.08 5.66
N SER A 18 2.54 4.87 5.71
CA SER A 18 3.30 5.10 6.96
C SER A 18 2.48 5.80 8.04
N ALA A 19 1.51 6.63 7.64
CA ALA A 19 0.58 7.28 8.57
C ALA A 19 -0.57 6.38 9.04
N CYS A 20 -0.79 5.22 8.41
CA CYS A 20 -1.87 4.31 8.79
C CYS A 20 -1.47 3.48 10.03
N PRO A 21 -2.17 3.59 11.18
CA PRO A 21 -1.78 2.89 12.41
C PRO A 21 -1.78 1.35 12.30
N LYS A 22 -2.58 0.81 11.37
CA LYS A 22 -2.66 -0.64 11.11
C LYS A 22 -1.61 -1.13 10.11
N TYR A 23 -0.88 -0.25 9.45
CA TYR A 23 0.17 -0.64 8.52
C TYR A 23 1.42 -1.09 9.29
N LYS A 24 1.90 -2.29 8.97
CA LYS A 24 3.18 -2.84 9.48
C LYS A 24 3.83 -3.68 8.39
N PRO A 25 5.17 -3.71 8.26
CA PRO A 25 5.84 -4.67 7.37
C PRO A 25 5.40 -6.11 7.66
N THR A 26 4.99 -6.83 6.62
CA THR A 26 4.65 -8.26 6.67
C THR A 26 5.89 -9.14 6.70
N PRO A 27 5.81 -10.36 7.24
CA PRO A 27 6.94 -11.27 7.32
C PRO A 27 7.55 -11.59 5.95
N LEU A 28 8.87 -11.72 5.90
CA LEU A 28 9.61 -12.33 4.79
C LEU A 28 10.13 -13.68 5.25
N LEU A 29 9.46 -14.75 4.82
CA LEU A 29 9.74 -16.11 5.26
C LEU A 29 10.74 -16.77 4.31
N LYS A 30 11.68 -17.53 4.87
CA LYS A 30 12.58 -18.39 4.09
C LYS A 30 12.13 -19.85 4.20
N ARG A 31 12.02 -20.54 3.05
CA ARG A 31 11.69 -21.96 2.94
C ARG A 31 12.67 -22.66 2.02
N SER A 32 12.84 -23.97 2.20
CA SER A 32 13.66 -24.81 1.33
C SER A 32 12.75 -25.80 0.61
N VAL A 33 12.87 -25.88 -0.72
CA VAL A 33 12.14 -26.84 -1.55
C VAL A 33 13.15 -27.43 -2.53
N GLN A 34 13.31 -28.76 -2.50
CA GLN A 34 14.24 -29.49 -3.38
C GLN A 34 15.66 -28.87 -3.41
N ASN A 35 16.19 -28.52 -2.24
CA ASN A 35 17.50 -27.88 -2.02
C ASN A 35 17.62 -26.42 -2.49
N ASN A 36 16.54 -25.81 -2.97
CA ASN A 36 16.52 -24.39 -3.34
C ASN A 36 15.91 -23.54 -2.21
N SER A 37 16.55 -22.41 -1.91
CA SER A 37 15.98 -21.41 -0.98
C SER A 37 14.95 -20.55 -1.70
N ILE A 38 13.74 -20.49 -1.15
CA ILE A 38 12.63 -19.66 -1.62
C ILE A 38 12.29 -18.64 -0.53
N TRP A 39 12.08 -17.40 -0.95
CA TRP A 39 11.62 -16.32 -0.09
C TRP A 39 10.14 -16.05 -0.37
N ILE A 40 9.34 -15.99 0.69
CA ILE A 40 7.89 -15.80 0.63
C ILE A 40 7.57 -14.52 1.39
N LYS A 41 6.98 -13.55 0.72
CA LYS A 41 6.41 -12.36 1.36
C LYS A 41 4.99 -12.70 1.80
N ASP A 42 4.78 -12.86 3.10
CA ASP A 42 3.50 -13.34 3.64
C ASP A 42 2.54 -12.18 3.88
N GLU A 43 1.64 -11.95 2.93
CA GLU A 43 0.65 -10.86 2.96
C GLU A 43 -0.69 -11.28 3.59
N THR A 44 -0.79 -12.48 4.17
CA THR A 44 -2.06 -13.04 4.68
C THR A 44 -2.71 -12.12 5.72
N ASP A 45 -1.92 -11.61 6.67
CA ASP A 45 -2.43 -10.75 7.74
C ASP A 45 -2.39 -9.26 7.39
N ARG A 46 -2.15 -8.88 6.12
CA ARG A 46 -2.02 -7.48 5.71
C ARG A 46 -3.27 -6.68 6.10
N MET A 47 -3.13 -5.82 7.11
CA MET A 47 -4.19 -4.97 7.66
C MET A 47 -5.46 -5.74 8.08
N GLY A 48 -5.35 -7.06 8.32
CA GLY A 48 -6.49 -7.93 8.65
C GLY A 48 -7.47 -8.22 7.50
N LEU A 49 -7.05 -8.00 6.24
CA LEU A 49 -7.92 -8.09 5.06
C LEU A 49 -7.65 -9.31 4.18
N GLY A 50 -6.66 -10.16 4.51
CA GLY A 50 -6.39 -11.40 3.77
C GLY A 50 -5.67 -11.23 2.43
N ALA A 51 -5.26 -10.01 2.04
CA ALA A 51 -4.65 -9.77 0.74
C ALA A 51 -3.79 -8.50 0.67
N PHE A 52 -2.77 -8.52 -0.19
CA PHE A 52 -1.88 -7.38 -0.45
C PHE A 52 -2.59 -6.18 -1.13
N LYS A 53 -3.68 -6.43 -1.87
CA LYS A 53 -4.38 -5.42 -2.70
C LYS A 53 -4.98 -4.29 -1.87
N ALA A 54 -5.17 -4.49 -0.58
CA ALA A 54 -5.66 -3.47 0.33
C ALA A 54 -4.79 -2.19 0.30
N LEU A 55 -3.48 -2.31 0.10
CA LEU A 55 -2.57 -1.16 0.03
C LEU A 55 -2.91 -0.22 -1.14
N GLY A 56 -3.08 -0.79 -2.34
CA GLY A 56 -3.45 -0.01 -3.53
C GLY A 56 -4.87 0.54 -3.46
N GLY A 57 -5.81 -0.22 -2.89
CA GLY A 57 -7.19 0.21 -2.70
C GLY A 57 -7.32 1.43 -1.79
N VAL A 58 -6.63 1.41 -0.63
CA VAL A 58 -6.63 2.54 0.31
C VAL A 58 -6.04 3.79 -0.36
N TYR A 59 -4.91 3.66 -1.06
CA TYR A 59 -4.30 4.80 -1.75
C TYR A 59 -5.19 5.35 -2.87
N ALA A 60 -5.83 4.49 -3.67
CA ALA A 60 -6.72 4.92 -4.75
C ALA A 60 -7.93 5.70 -4.20
N VAL A 61 -8.57 5.20 -3.14
CA VAL A 61 -9.72 5.87 -2.51
C VAL A 61 -9.29 7.20 -1.88
N GLY A 62 -8.19 7.21 -1.12
CA GLY A 62 -7.64 8.45 -0.54
C GLY A 62 -7.30 9.49 -1.61
N SER A 63 -6.73 9.07 -2.74
CA SER A 63 -6.42 9.95 -3.86
C SER A 63 -7.66 10.57 -4.50
N ILE A 64 -8.74 9.78 -4.66
CA ILE A 64 -10.02 10.26 -5.20
C ILE A 64 -10.65 11.28 -4.24
N ILE A 65 -10.62 11.02 -2.94
CA ILE A 65 -11.17 11.94 -1.92
C ILE A 65 -10.39 13.25 -1.92
N ALA A 66 -9.07 13.19 -1.85
CA ALA A 66 -8.19 14.37 -1.88
C ALA A 66 -8.44 15.23 -3.13
N LYS A 67 -8.50 14.60 -4.31
CA LYS A 67 -8.80 15.28 -5.58
C LYS A 67 -10.17 15.94 -5.59
N LYS A 68 -11.19 15.35 -4.95
CA LYS A 68 -12.54 15.93 -4.86
C LYS A 68 -12.61 17.12 -3.90
N GLN A 69 -11.76 17.15 -2.88
CA GLN A 69 -11.73 18.22 -1.88
C GLN A 69 -10.71 19.32 -2.19
N ASP A 70 -10.02 19.22 -3.33
CA ASP A 70 -8.87 20.07 -3.69
C ASP A 70 -7.80 20.13 -2.59
N LEU A 71 -7.66 19.02 -1.84
CA LEU A 71 -6.70 18.86 -0.78
C LEU A 71 -5.50 18.07 -1.28
N PRO A 72 -4.28 18.38 -0.81
CA PRO A 72 -3.13 17.52 -1.08
C PRO A 72 -3.33 16.17 -0.36
N ILE A 73 -2.86 15.08 -0.96
CA ILE A 73 -2.73 13.79 -0.27
C ILE A 73 -1.58 13.95 0.73
N LYS A 74 -1.88 14.47 1.92
CA LYS A 74 -0.95 14.60 3.05
C LYS A 74 -1.38 13.66 4.17
N THR A 75 -0.38 13.09 4.83
CA THR A 75 -0.49 12.16 5.96
C THR A 75 -1.37 12.66 7.10
N ASP A 76 -1.37 13.96 7.31
CA ASP A 76 -1.93 14.60 8.49
C ASP A 76 -3.47 14.76 8.40
N SER A 77 -4.04 14.61 7.20
CA SER A 77 -5.46 14.91 6.94
C SER A 77 -6.39 13.69 6.95
N PHE A 78 -5.86 12.47 7.02
CA PHE A 78 -6.67 11.24 6.86
C PHE A 78 -6.77 10.36 8.12
N PHE A 79 -5.88 10.53 9.10
CA PHE A 79 -5.80 9.66 10.28
C PHE A 79 -5.81 10.42 11.62
N SER A 80 -6.23 11.69 11.64
CA SER A 80 -6.60 12.42 12.87
C SER A 80 -8.07 12.24 13.20
#